data_AF-A0A0N1LA40-F1
#
_entry.id   AF-A0A0N1LA40-F1
#
_cell.length_a   1.000
_cell.length_b   1.000
_cell.length_c   1.000
_cell.angle_alpha   90.00
_cell.angle_beta   90.00
_cell.angle_gamma   90.00
#
_symmetry.space_group_name_H-M   'P 1'
#
loop_
_entity.id
_entity.type
_entity.pdbx_description
1 polymer ?
#
loop_
_entity_poly.entity_id
_entity_poly.type
_entity_poly.pdbx_seq_one_letter_code
_entity_poly.pdbx_strand_id
1 'polypeptide(L)'
;MVKHFATTSFTYKPKRGAAGPEASSWADRFLAYQWRKAGPFSTLKALLPIEDILCAAVDVLENGTSWAPNESVQIAGAVEKLFEWGGVSRGKGHRNPDIDVIRAVMLTAMTGENKFGAPLDSAWTKLAAVCSSRLANPHVIFDSRVSISLLRAIERATLDHGHVQQLAPGLKSALGLVPGRGGSRPQHISDLRSRGWKWGYGKWSCQFAASQIVREMAAVLNYKREFGPMPVRDGGSSSWTVRGVEMVLFMDGY
;
A
#
# COMPACT_ATOMS: atom_id res chain seq x y z
N MET A 1 -13.21 12.12 10.02
CA MET A 1 -12.99 11.71 8.61
C MET A 1 -12.61 10.23 8.50
N VAL A 2 -11.39 9.82 8.88
CA VAL A 2 -10.90 8.45 8.64
C VAL A 2 -11.68 7.34 9.35
N LYS A 3 -12.32 7.66 10.49
CA LYS A 3 -13.32 6.80 11.14
C LYS A 3 -14.38 6.27 10.17
N HIS A 4 -14.85 7.08 9.22
CA HIS A 4 -15.90 6.72 8.27
C HIS A 4 -15.38 5.85 7.11
N PHE A 5 -14.09 5.97 6.78
CA PHE A 5 -13.44 5.14 5.75
C PHE A 5 -13.14 3.74 6.29
N ALA A 6 -12.81 3.64 7.58
CA ALA A 6 -12.57 2.38 8.26
C ALA A 6 -13.87 1.56 8.46
N THR A 7 -15.02 2.19 8.58
CA THR A 7 -16.32 1.51 8.81
C THR A 7 -17.01 1.02 7.56
N THR A 8 -16.56 1.43 6.36
CA THR A 8 -17.30 1.09 5.15
C THR A 8 -17.09 -0.39 4.81
N SER A 9 -18.13 -1.20 5.01
CA SER A 9 -18.15 -2.61 4.65
C SER A 9 -17.88 -2.76 3.15
N PHE A 10 -16.76 -3.38 2.80
CA PHE A 10 -16.60 -3.97 1.49
C PHE A 10 -16.97 -5.44 1.63
N THR A 11 -18.04 -5.86 0.95
CA THR A 11 -18.28 -7.28 0.73
C THR A 11 -17.19 -7.77 -0.23
N TYR A 12 -16.11 -8.33 0.31
CA TYR A 12 -15.16 -9.08 -0.50
C TYR A 12 -15.92 -10.24 -1.14
N LYS A 13 -16.08 -10.19 -2.46
CA LYS A 13 -16.58 -11.33 -3.23
C LYS A 13 -15.36 -12.13 -3.70
N PRO A 14 -15.08 -13.32 -3.13
CA PRO A 14 -14.00 -14.15 -3.62
C PRO A 14 -14.11 -14.36 -5.13
N LYS A 15 -12.96 -14.51 -5.81
CA LYS A 15 -12.95 -14.94 -7.22
C LYS A 15 -13.83 -16.18 -7.39
N ARG A 16 -14.59 -16.24 -8.49
CA ARG A 16 -15.41 -17.42 -8.89
C ARG A 16 -14.68 -18.72 -8.56
N GLY A 17 -15.25 -19.53 -7.67
CA GLY A 17 -14.73 -20.85 -7.27
C GLY A 17 -14.10 -20.93 -5.88
N ALA A 18 -13.84 -19.81 -5.18
CA ALA A 18 -13.46 -19.84 -3.77
C ALA A 18 -14.73 -19.70 -2.90
N ALA A 19 -15.26 -20.82 -2.42
CA ALA A 19 -16.29 -20.81 -1.39
C ALA A 19 -15.66 -20.34 -0.07
N GLY A 20 -15.95 -19.11 0.33
CA GLY A 20 -15.60 -18.56 1.63
C GLY A 20 -16.74 -17.68 2.14
N PRO A 21 -17.00 -17.63 3.45
CA PRO A 21 -18.04 -16.78 4.03
C PRO A 21 -17.79 -15.30 3.66
N GLU A 22 -18.86 -14.51 3.60
CA GLU A 22 -18.72 -13.05 3.48
C GLU A 22 -17.83 -12.53 4.61
N ALA A 23 -16.67 -11.95 4.26
CA ALA A 23 -15.77 -11.38 5.23
C ALA A 23 -16.36 -10.06 5.76
N SER A 24 -16.98 -10.10 6.95
CA SER A 24 -17.69 -8.95 7.53
C SER A 24 -16.80 -8.06 8.39
N SER A 25 -15.75 -8.58 9.02
CA SER A 25 -14.85 -7.81 9.88
C SER A 25 -13.52 -7.44 9.19
N TRP A 26 -12.77 -6.51 9.80
CA TRP A 26 -11.40 -6.20 9.35
C TRP A 26 -10.48 -7.42 9.45
N ALA A 27 -10.60 -8.20 10.54
CA ALA A 27 -9.84 -9.42 10.73
C ALA A 27 -10.13 -10.46 9.64
N ASP A 28 -11.42 -10.69 9.30
CA ASP A 28 -11.80 -11.64 8.25
C ASP A 28 -11.27 -11.19 6.88
N ARG A 29 -11.38 -9.89 6.58
CA ARG A 29 -10.86 -9.31 5.33
C ARG A 29 -9.34 -9.43 5.23
N PHE A 30 -8.63 -9.30 6.35
CA PHE A 30 -7.18 -9.52 6.39
C PHE A 30 -6.83 -10.99 6.17
N LEU A 31 -7.53 -11.92 6.83
CA LEU A 31 -7.35 -13.36 6.64
C LEU A 31 -7.70 -13.82 5.22
N ALA A 32 -8.61 -13.11 4.54
CA ALA A 32 -8.95 -13.32 3.14
C ALA A 32 -7.86 -12.85 2.15
N TYR A 33 -6.80 -12.17 2.62
CA TYR A 33 -5.69 -11.75 1.78
C TYR A 33 -5.08 -12.93 1.01
N GLN A 34 -4.91 -12.73 -0.31
CA GLN A 34 -4.21 -13.68 -1.16
C GLN A 34 -3.33 -12.98 -2.19
N TRP A 35 -2.05 -13.32 -2.20
CA TRP A 35 -1.11 -12.98 -3.27
C TRP A 35 -0.41 -14.23 -3.78
N ARG A 36 -0.57 -14.54 -5.08
CA ARG A 36 -0.03 -15.78 -5.69
C ARG A 36 -0.36 -17.06 -4.89
N LYS A 37 -1.60 -17.16 -4.37
CA LYS A 37 -2.10 -18.24 -3.50
C LYS A 37 -1.51 -18.26 -2.07
N ALA A 38 -0.61 -17.34 -1.73
CA ALA A 38 -0.12 -17.18 -0.36
C ALA A 38 -1.07 -16.28 0.45
N GLY A 39 -1.44 -16.75 1.65
CA GLY A 39 -2.18 -15.95 2.63
C GLY A 39 -1.36 -14.81 3.23
N PRO A 40 -1.94 -14.00 4.14
CA PRO A 40 -1.27 -12.83 4.70
C PRO A 40 0.02 -13.21 5.44
N PHE A 41 -0.02 -14.21 6.31
CA PHE A 41 1.14 -14.63 7.12
C PHE A 41 2.29 -15.19 6.27
N SER A 42 1.96 -15.98 5.24
CA SER A 42 2.97 -16.52 4.33
C SER A 42 3.62 -15.41 3.50
N THR A 43 2.83 -14.40 3.13
CA THR A 43 3.31 -13.23 2.41
C THR A 43 4.24 -12.37 3.26
N LEU A 44 3.85 -12.08 4.51
CA LEU A 44 4.69 -11.34 5.45
C LEU A 44 6.01 -12.10 5.69
N LYS A 45 5.94 -13.41 5.99
CA LYS A 45 7.12 -14.25 6.18
C LYS A 45 8.07 -14.24 4.98
N ALA A 46 7.54 -14.29 3.76
CA ALA A 46 8.35 -14.28 2.54
C ALA A 46 9.04 -12.93 2.30
N LEU A 47 8.48 -11.83 2.81
CA LEU A 47 9.05 -10.49 2.67
C LEU A 47 10.09 -10.17 3.74
N LEU A 48 10.05 -10.81 4.92
CA LEU A 48 10.96 -10.50 6.04
C LEU A 48 12.45 -10.42 5.64
N PRO A 49 13.04 -11.38 4.90
CA PRO A 49 14.46 -11.28 4.54
C PRO A 49 14.79 -10.11 3.62
N ILE A 50 13.83 -9.67 2.80
CA ILE A 50 13.97 -8.49 1.94
C ILE A 50 13.84 -7.23 2.80
N GLU A 51 12.85 -7.20 3.69
CA GLU A 51 12.60 -6.09 4.60
C GLU A 51 13.79 -5.82 5.52
N ASP A 52 14.41 -6.86 6.08
CA ASP A 52 15.60 -6.72 6.94
C ASP A 52 16.76 -6.02 6.22
N ILE A 53 17.05 -6.41 4.97
CA ILE A 53 18.10 -5.77 4.17
C ILE A 53 17.75 -4.31 3.86
N LEU A 54 16.51 -4.05 3.43
CA LEU A 54 16.10 -2.71 3.01
C LEU A 54 15.95 -1.75 4.20
N CYS A 55 15.58 -2.24 5.39
CA CYS A 55 15.55 -1.43 6.60
C CYS A 55 16.98 -1.11 7.08
N ALA A 56 17.88 -2.09 7.09
CA ALA A 56 19.29 -1.83 7.43
C ALA A 56 19.92 -0.79 6.48
N ALA A 57 19.56 -0.83 5.19
CA ALA A 57 19.99 0.18 4.22
C ALA A 57 19.46 1.59 4.55
N VAL A 58 18.23 1.69 5.07
CA VAL A 58 17.64 2.95 5.55
C VAL A 58 18.37 3.45 6.78
N ASP A 59 18.72 2.58 7.74
CA ASP A 59 19.47 2.97 8.95
C ASP A 59 20.82 3.62 8.57
N VAL A 60 21.51 3.09 7.54
CA VAL A 60 22.76 3.68 7.02
C VAL A 60 22.52 5.07 6.42
N LEU A 61 21.40 5.27 5.72
CA LEU A 61 21.03 6.58 5.16
C LEU A 61 20.61 7.59 6.23
N GLU A 62 19.91 7.16 7.28
CA GLU A 62 19.53 8.01 8.42
C GLU A 62 20.76 8.55 9.16
N ASN A 63 21.83 7.76 9.21
CA ASN A 63 23.12 8.17 9.79
C ASN A 63 23.96 9.08 8.86
N GLY A 64 23.44 9.47 7.69
CA GLY A 64 24.13 10.34 6.74
C GLY A 64 25.32 9.67 6.04
N THR A 65 25.40 8.34 6.09
CA THR A 65 26.49 7.55 5.50
C THR A 65 26.11 6.97 4.15
N SER A 66 27.12 6.69 3.33
CA SER A 66 26.97 6.00 2.04
C SER A 66 27.09 4.50 2.22
N TRP A 67 26.29 3.74 1.47
CA TRP A 67 26.43 2.29 1.40
C TRP A 67 27.80 1.89 0.86
N ALA A 68 28.44 0.92 1.51
CA ALA A 68 29.62 0.27 1.00
C ALA A 68 29.31 -0.50 -0.31
N PRO A 69 30.33 -0.81 -1.13
CA PRO A 69 30.11 -1.51 -2.40
C PRO A 69 29.42 -2.88 -2.26
N ASN A 70 29.76 -3.65 -1.22
CA ASN A 70 29.12 -4.94 -0.92
C ASN A 70 27.65 -4.78 -0.47
N GLU A 71 27.34 -3.76 0.32
CA GLU A 71 25.97 -3.44 0.73
C GLU A 71 25.12 -3.03 -0.48
N SER A 72 25.67 -2.22 -1.37
CA SER A 72 25.00 -1.79 -2.61
C SER A 72 24.56 -2.98 -3.47
N VAL A 73 25.40 -4.01 -3.59
CA VAL A 73 25.05 -5.25 -4.31
C VAL A 73 23.92 -6.02 -3.60
N GLN A 74 23.98 -6.13 -2.27
CA GLN A 74 22.94 -6.81 -1.49
C GLN A 74 21.59 -6.08 -1.59
N ILE A 75 21.62 -4.75 -1.51
CA ILE A 75 20.44 -3.88 -1.62
C ILE A 75 19.80 -4.04 -3.00
N ALA A 76 20.59 -3.93 -4.09
CA ALA A 76 20.10 -4.11 -5.45
C ALA A 76 19.44 -5.49 -5.62
N GLY A 77 20.09 -6.55 -5.13
CA GLY A 77 19.53 -7.91 -5.15
C GLY A 77 18.24 -8.07 -4.34
N ALA A 78 18.10 -7.35 -3.20
CA ALA A 78 16.87 -7.33 -2.43
C ALA A 78 15.73 -6.61 -3.15
N VAL A 79 16.02 -5.49 -3.82
CA VAL A 79 15.05 -4.75 -4.64
C VAL A 79 14.58 -5.59 -5.84
N GLU A 80 15.48 -6.30 -6.51
CA GLU A 80 15.14 -7.22 -7.60
C GLU A 80 14.18 -8.32 -7.13
N LYS A 81 14.48 -8.97 -6.00
CA LYS A 81 13.60 -9.98 -5.38
C LYS A 81 12.25 -9.38 -5.01
N LEU A 82 12.22 -8.15 -4.51
CA LEU A 82 10.97 -7.44 -4.19
C LEU A 82 10.13 -7.20 -5.44
N PHE A 83 10.75 -6.80 -6.54
CA PHE A 83 10.09 -6.57 -7.83
C PHE A 83 9.59 -7.88 -8.44
N GLU A 84 10.37 -8.96 -8.33
CA GLU A 84 9.96 -10.30 -8.74
C GLU A 84 8.76 -10.79 -7.93
N TRP A 85 8.81 -10.68 -6.59
CA TRP A 85 7.69 -10.99 -5.71
C TRP A 85 6.44 -10.19 -6.11
N GLY A 86 6.63 -8.90 -6.41
CA GLY A 86 5.59 -7.98 -6.85
C GLY A 86 5.03 -8.22 -8.26
N GLY A 87 5.63 -9.12 -9.04
CA GLY A 87 5.21 -9.43 -10.41
C GLY A 87 5.45 -8.30 -11.41
N VAL A 88 6.42 -7.43 -11.12
CA VAL A 88 6.78 -6.28 -11.96
C VAL A 88 8.12 -6.46 -12.68
N SER A 89 8.80 -7.60 -12.48
CA SER A 89 10.07 -7.95 -13.13
C SER A 89 9.98 -8.27 -14.64
N ARG A 90 8.83 -8.05 -15.29
CA ARG A 90 8.62 -8.40 -16.71
C ARG A 90 7.87 -7.29 -17.46
N GLY A 91 8.60 -6.25 -17.85
CA GLY A 91 8.13 -5.17 -18.74
C GLY A 91 9.27 -4.73 -19.66
N LYS A 92 8.96 -4.42 -20.93
CA LYS A 92 9.93 -4.11 -21.99
C LYS A 92 10.92 -3.00 -21.56
N GLY A 93 12.18 -3.37 -21.31
CA GLY A 93 13.31 -2.43 -21.17
C GLY A 93 13.94 -2.29 -19.78
N HIS A 94 13.47 -3.01 -18.75
CA HIS A 94 14.02 -2.84 -17.41
C HIS A 94 15.35 -3.59 -17.24
N ARG A 95 16.46 -2.83 -17.26
CA ARG A 95 17.75 -3.23 -16.67
C ARG A 95 17.58 -3.36 -15.15
N ASN A 96 18.51 -4.06 -14.50
CA ASN A 96 18.58 -4.10 -13.04
C ASN A 96 18.49 -2.67 -12.47
N PRO A 97 17.69 -2.44 -11.41
CA PRO A 97 17.50 -1.11 -10.87
C PRO A 97 18.83 -0.53 -10.41
N ASP A 98 19.17 0.65 -10.94
CA ASP A 98 20.38 1.38 -10.59
C ASP A 98 20.37 1.74 -9.10
N ILE A 99 21.52 1.57 -8.43
CA ILE A 99 21.66 1.84 -7.00
C ILE A 99 21.36 3.29 -6.64
N ASP A 100 21.66 4.25 -7.53
CA ASP A 100 21.37 5.65 -7.29
C ASP A 100 19.86 5.93 -7.39
N VAL A 101 19.15 5.21 -8.26
CA VAL A 101 17.68 5.27 -8.34
C VAL A 101 17.04 4.65 -7.09
N ILE A 102 17.57 3.52 -6.62
CA ILE A 102 17.14 2.90 -5.35
C ILE A 102 17.32 3.88 -4.20
N ARG A 103 18.49 4.52 -4.10
CA ARG A 103 18.78 5.54 -3.07
C ARG A 103 17.79 6.70 -3.15
N ALA A 104 17.53 7.24 -4.34
CA ALA A 104 16.58 8.33 -4.52
C ALA A 104 15.17 7.95 -4.02
N VAL A 105 14.69 6.75 -4.31
CA VAL A 105 13.38 6.26 -3.85
C VAL A 105 13.35 6.08 -2.34
N MET A 106 14.37 5.48 -1.74
CA MET A 106 14.46 5.30 -0.29
C MET A 106 14.48 6.65 0.43
N LEU A 107 15.35 7.58 0.00
CA LEU A 107 15.41 8.93 0.56
C LEU A 107 14.08 9.67 0.40
N THR A 108 13.43 9.56 -0.76
CA THR A 108 12.11 10.19 -0.98
C THR A 108 11.03 9.60 -0.07
N ALA A 109 11.06 8.29 0.19
CA ALA A 109 10.14 7.65 1.12
C ALA A 109 10.41 8.09 2.58
N MET A 110 11.68 8.22 2.96
CA MET A 110 12.10 8.66 4.29
C MET A 110 11.72 10.11 4.58
N THR A 111 12.03 11.03 3.66
CA THR A 111 11.82 12.47 3.87
C THR A 111 10.39 12.92 3.63
N GLY A 112 9.59 12.13 2.90
CA GLY A 112 8.25 12.55 2.47
C GLY A 112 8.28 13.62 1.38
N GLU A 113 9.40 13.81 0.70
CA GLU A 113 9.58 14.81 -0.35
C GLU A 113 10.41 14.27 -1.53
N ASN A 114 9.92 14.45 -2.76
CA ASN A 114 10.63 14.01 -3.97
C ASN A 114 11.70 15.01 -4.43
N LYS A 115 12.65 15.33 -3.55
CA LYS A 115 13.80 16.20 -3.85
C LYS A 115 14.86 15.51 -4.73
N PHE A 116 14.83 14.18 -4.79
CA PHE A 116 15.87 13.36 -5.42
C PHE A 116 15.50 12.87 -6.83
N GLY A 117 14.37 13.34 -7.39
CA GLY A 117 13.93 12.93 -8.74
C GLY A 117 13.56 11.44 -8.82
N ALA A 118 13.13 10.84 -7.71
CA ALA A 118 12.82 9.42 -7.64
C ALA A 118 11.66 9.05 -8.57
N PRO A 119 11.79 7.99 -9.38
CA PRO A 119 10.69 7.50 -10.19
C PRO A 119 9.58 6.94 -9.30
N LEU A 120 8.37 6.85 -9.87
CA LEU A 120 7.27 6.21 -9.19
C LEU A 120 6.41 5.41 -10.17
N ASP A 121 6.31 4.12 -9.91
CA ASP A 121 5.38 3.20 -10.55
C ASP A 121 5.00 2.11 -9.54
N SER A 122 4.29 1.06 -9.98
CA SER A 122 3.90 -0.04 -9.09
C SER A 122 5.08 -0.83 -8.50
N ALA A 123 6.27 -0.78 -9.07
CA ALA A 123 7.48 -1.39 -8.50
C ALA A 123 8.05 -0.50 -7.39
N TRP A 124 8.24 0.79 -7.68
CA TRP A 124 8.82 1.74 -6.74
C TRP A 124 7.94 2.00 -5.51
N THR A 125 6.62 1.89 -5.62
CA THR A 125 5.74 1.93 -4.42
C THR A 125 5.97 0.75 -3.49
N LYS A 126 6.42 -0.41 -4.00
CA LYS A 126 6.80 -1.56 -3.15
C LYS A 126 8.07 -1.28 -2.39
N LEU A 127 9.07 -0.73 -3.08
CA LEU A 127 10.31 -0.33 -2.42
C LEU A 127 10.02 0.69 -1.31
N ALA A 128 9.28 1.76 -1.62
CA ALA A 128 8.89 2.76 -0.64
C ALA A 128 8.17 2.16 0.58
N ALA A 129 7.20 1.25 0.36
CA ALA A 129 6.46 0.60 1.44
C ALA A 129 7.33 -0.31 2.31
N VAL A 130 8.20 -1.12 1.71
CA VAL A 130 9.03 -2.08 2.47
C VAL A 130 10.17 -1.36 3.21
N CYS A 131 10.86 -0.41 2.58
CA CYS A 131 11.98 0.28 3.23
C CYS A 131 11.52 1.23 4.35
N SER A 132 10.31 1.78 4.26
CA SER A 132 9.77 2.68 5.29
C SER A 132 8.98 1.97 6.40
N SER A 133 8.89 0.63 6.37
CA SER A 133 8.06 -0.17 7.28
C SER A 133 8.34 0.06 8.76
N ARG A 134 9.60 0.37 9.11
CA ARG A 134 10.06 0.65 10.49
C ARG A 134 10.15 2.14 10.82
N LEU A 135 9.94 3.02 9.84
CA LEU A 135 9.98 4.47 10.05
C LEU A 135 8.71 4.94 10.75
N ALA A 136 8.73 6.16 11.29
CA ALA A 136 7.54 6.78 11.89
C ALA A 136 6.40 7.01 10.87
N ASN A 137 6.74 7.16 9.59
CA ASN A 137 5.81 7.45 8.50
C ASN A 137 5.81 6.34 7.44
N PRO A 138 5.40 5.11 7.78
CA PRO A 138 5.42 4.01 6.82
C PRO A 138 4.50 4.28 5.64
N HIS A 139 4.94 3.78 4.48
CA HIS A 139 4.24 3.90 3.21
C HIS A 139 3.41 2.66 2.91
N VAL A 140 2.37 2.88 2.10
CA VAL A 140 1.55 1.82 1.53
C VAL A 140 2.02 1.48 0.11
N ILE A 141 1.89 0.23 -0.35
CA ILE A 141 1.99 -0.09 -1.78
C ILE A 141 0.76 0.49 -2.48
N PHE A 142 0.84 1.74 -2.92
CA PHE A 142 -0.28 2.43 -3.59
C PHE A 142 -0.43 1.98 -5.05
N ASP A 143 -0.78 0.71 -5.24
CA ASP A 143 -1.10 0.15 -6.55
C ASP A 143 -2.57 0.40 -6.94
N SER A 144 -2.96 -0.07 -8.12
CA SER A 144 -4.33 0.11 -8.63
C SER A 144 -5.43 -0.45 -7.70
N ARG A 145 -5.17 -1.54 -6.96
CA ARG A 145 -6.17 -2.16 -6.08
C ARG A 145 -6.35 -1.32 -4.84
N VAL A 146 -5.25 -0.95 -4.18
CA VAL A 146 -5.29 -0.10 -2.99
C VAL A 146 -5.90 1.26 -3.33
N SER A 147 -5.52 1.85 -4.48
CA SER A 147 -6.12 3.09 -4.98
C SER A 147 -7.63 2.96 -5.16
N ILE A 148 -8.10 1.97 -5.93
CA ILE A 148 -9.54 1.81 -6.18
C ILE A 148 -10.32 1.57 -4.89
N SER A 149 -9.82 0.71 -3.99
CA SER A 149 -10.46 0.46 -2.70
C SER A 149 -10.56 1.73 -1.86
N LEU A 150 -9.44 2.43 -1.67
CA LEU A 150 -9.41 3.66 -0.86
C LEU A 150 -10.35 4.73 -1.42
N LEU A 151 -10.31 4.98 -2.73
CA LEU A 151 -11.14 6.00 -3.36
C LEU A 151 -12.63 5.67 -3.27
N ARG A 152 -13.02 4.39 -3.43
CA ARG A 152 -14.42 3.96 -3.26
C ARG A 152 -14.89 4.06 -1.81
N ALA A 153 -14.01 3.78 -0.84
CA ALA A 153 -14.33 3.97 0.58
C ALA A 153 -14.62 5.45 0.87
N ILE A 154 -13.80 6.36 0.34
CA ILE A 154 -13.98 7.81 0.47
C ILE A 154 -15.27 8.27 -0.19
N GLU A 155 -15.58 7.81 -1.41
CA GLU A 155 -16.82 8.15 -2.10
C GLU A 155 -18.06 7.73 -1.31
N ARG A 156 -18.07 6.51 -0.77
CA ARG A 156 -19.20 6.05 0.05
C ARG A 156 -19.32 6.84 1.35
N ALA A 157 -18.22 7.07 2.07
CA ALA A 157 -18.25 7.89 3.27
C ALA A 157 -18.69 9.34 3.00
N THR A 158 -18.40 9.87 1.80
CA THR A 158 -18.89 11.19 1.36
C THR A 158 -20.40 11.21 1.17
N LEU A 159 -20.99 10.14 0.65
CA LEU A 159 -22.44 9.99 0.48
C LEU A 159 -23.15 9.78 1.83
N ASP A 160 -22.57 8.95 2.70
CA ASP A 160 -23.20 8.54 3.96
C ASP A 160 -23.05 9.61 5.06
N HIS A 161 -22.09 10.53 4.93
CA HIS A 161 -21.78 11.53 5.94
C HIS A 161 -21.55 12.93 5.33
N GLY A 162 -22.56 13.80 5.42
CA GLY A 162 -22.54 15.13 4.80
C GLY A 162 -21.36 16.04 5.20
N HIS A 163 -20.77 15.86 6.38
CA HIS A 163 -19.56 16.60 6.78
C HIS A 163 -18.30 16.16 6.03
N VAL A 164 -18.24 14.93 5.52
CA VAL A 164 -17.15 14.41 4.68
C VAL A 164 -17.25 14.97 3.26
N GLN A 165 -18.47 15.29 2.80
CA GLN A 165 -18.69 15.87 1.47
C GLN A 165 -17.94 17.19 1.26
N GLN A 166 -17.80 18.00 2.31
CA GLN A 166 -17.04 19.25 2.25
C GLN A 166 -15.53 19.01 2.05
N LEU A 167 -15.01 17.85 2.43
CA LEU A 167 -13.60 17.48 2.29
C LEU A 167 -13.28 16.84 0.93
N ALA A 168 -14.30 16.41 0.19
CA ALA A 168 -14.12 15.69 -1.07
C ALA A 168 -13.27 16.43 -2.12
N PRO A 169 -13.41 17.76 -2.33
CA PRO A 169 -12.55 18.49 -3.26
C PRO A 169 -11.05 18.41 -2.88
N GLY A 170 -10.74 18.57 -1.59
CA GLY A 170 -9.36 18.47 -1.08
C GLY A 170 -8.80 17.06 -1.25
N LEU A 171 -9.58 16.04 -0.89
CA LEU A 171 -9.19 14.63 -1.06
C LEU A 171 -8.96 14.27 -2.54
N LYS A 172 -9.83 14.74 -3.46
CA LYS A 172 -9.68 14.52 -4.90
C LYS A 172 -8.47 15.21 -5.52
N SER A 173 -7.99 16.28 -4.89
CA SER A 173 -6.77 16.99 -5.30
C SER A 173 -5.51 16.31 -4.77
N ALA A 174 -5.53 15.86 -3.52
CA ALA A 174 -4.38 15.27 -2.84
C ALA A 174 -4.14 13.80 -3.26
N LEU A 175 -5.21 13.01 -3.32
CA LEU A 175 -5.16 11.63 -3.79
C LEU A 175 -5.35 11.57 -5.31
N GLY A 176 -5.01 10.43 -5.89
CA GLY A 176 -5.29 10.19 -7.30
C GLY A 176 -5.49 8.73 -7.62
N LEU A 177 -6.16 8.51 -8.74
CA LEU A 177 -6.46 7.20 -9.28
C LEU A 177 -5.21 6.58 -9.90
N VAL A 178 -4.94 5.33 -9.55
CA VAL A 178 -3.90 4.50 -10.15
C VAL A 178 -4.56 3.50 -11.12
N PRO A 179 -4.26 3.54 -12.43
CA PRO A 179 -4.88 2.67 -13.42
C PRO A 179 -4.43 1.21 -13.24
N GLY A 180 -5.34 0.28 -13.55
CA GLY A 180 -5.08 -1.16 -13.59
C GLY A 180 -5.86 -1.83 -14.72
N ARG A 181 -5.38 -2.98 -15.22
CA ARG A 181 -5.85 -3.58 -16.50
C ARG A 181 -6.60 -4.92 -16.39
N GLY A 182 -7.21 -5.28 -15.26
CA GLY A 182 -7.88 -6.59 -15.17
C GLY A 182 -8.96 -6.71 -14.10
N GLY A 183 -9.81 -7.75 -14.20
CA GLY A 183 -10.98 -7.88 -13.32
C GLY A 183 -12.01 -6.78 -13.56
N SER A 184 -12.69 -6.34 -12.50
CA SER A 184 -13.71 -5.28 -12.50
C SER A 184 -13.13 -3.85 -12.60
N ARG A 185 -11.79 -3.72 -12.61
CA ARG A 185 -11.09 -2.44 -12.48
C ARG A 185 -11.45 -1.41 -13.57
N PRO A 186 -11.57 -1.74 -14.87
CA PRO A 186 -11.93 -0.75 -15.88
C PRO A 186 -13.25 -0.03 -15.58
N GLN A 187 -14.26 -0.76 -15.09
CA GLN A 187 -15.55 -0.20 -14.71
C GLN A 187 -15.41 0.74 -13.51
N HIS A 188 -14.68 0.33 -12.46
CA HIS A 188 -14.44 1.17 -11.28
C HIS A 188 -13.62 2.43 -11.61
N ILE A 189 -12.65 2.32 -12.50
CA ILE A 189 -11.88 3.48 -12.99
C ILE A 189 -12.82 4.45 -13.69
N SER A 190 -13.70 3.98 -14.58
CA SER A 190 -14.64 4.83 -15.29
C SER A 190 -15.59 5.58 -14.33
N ASP A 191 -16.15 4.88 -13.34
CA ASP A 191 -17.01 5.49 -12.30
C ASP A 191 -16.26 6.51 -11.43
N LEU A 192 -15.06 6.19 -10.95
CA LEU A 192 -14.26 7.14 -10.19
C LEU A 192 -13.89 8.37 -11.04
N ARG A 193 -13.59 8.17 -12.33
CA ARG A 193 -13.32 9.27 -13.27
C ARG A 193 -14.54 10.17 -13.47
N SER A 194 -15.74 9.61 -13.62
CA SER A 194 -16.96 10.42 -13.78
C SER A 194 -17.28 11.23 -12.52
N ARG A 195 -16.86 10.75 -11.34
CA ARG A 195 -16.92 11.46 -10.06
C ARG A 195 -15.82 12.51 -9.85
N GLY A 196 -14.94 12.72 -10.84
CA GLY A 196 -13.93 13.78 -10.81
C GLY A 196 -12.57 13.38 -10.23
N TRP A 197 -12.30 12.09 -9.97
CA TRP A 197 -10.98 11.64 -9.55
C TRP A 197 -9.95 11.78 -10.69
N LYS A 198 -8.84 12.46 -10.43
CA LYS A 198 -7.75 12.65 -11.40
C LYS A 198 -6.74 11.51 -11.34
N TRP A 199 -5.90 11.40 -12.37
CA TRP A 199 -4.80 10.43 -12.37
C TRP A 199 -3.73 10.82 -11.34
N GLY A 200 -3.43 9.88 -10.44
CA GLY A 200 -2.36 9.96 -9.44
C GLY A 200 -1.15 9.07 -9.75
N TYR A 201 -1.22 8.27 -10.81
CA TYR A 201 -0.12 7.41 -11.21
C TYR A 201 1.17 8.19 -11.45
N GLY A 202 2.27 7.70 -10.89
CA GLY A 202 3.58 8.32 -11.00
C GLY A 202 3.79 9.58 -10.16
N LYS A 203 2.85 9.93 -9.26
CA LYS A 203 2.95 11.13 -8.41
C LYS A 203 3.22 10.78 -6.95
N TRP A 204 4.37 11.22 -6.45
CA TRP A 204 4.74 11.08 -5.04
C TRP A 204 3.79 11.78 -4.08
N SER A 205 3.22 12.94 -4.46
CA SER A 205 2.21 13.62 -3.65
C SER A 205 1.00 12.72 -3.35
N CYS A 206 0.55 11.94 -4.34
CA CYS A 206 -0.54 10.99 -4.16
C CYS A 206 -0.13 9.78 -3.29
N GLN A 207 1.11 9.29 -3.44
CA GLN A 207 1.68 8.23 -2.60
C GLN A 207 1.76 8.66 -1.13
N PHE A 208 2.22 9.89 -0.85
CA PHE A 208 2.30 10.43 0.50
C PHE A 208 0.91 10.61 1.12
N ALA A 209 -0.02 11.20 0.39
CA ALA A 209 -1.40 11.39 0.85
C ALA A 209 -2.11 10.05 1.13
N ALA A 210 -1.95 9.07 0.26
CA ALA A 210 -2.52 7.73 0.46
C ALA A 210 -1.91 7.05 1.69
N SER A 211 -0.59 7.10 1.84
CA SER A 211 0.11 6.53 2.99
C SER A 211 -0.32 7.18 4.30
N GLN A 212 -0.49 8.51 4.32
CA GLN A 212 -1.02 9.23 5.48
C GLN A 212 -2.42 8.74 5.86
N ILE A 213 -3.34 8.66 4.90
CA ILE A 213 -4.71 8.22 5.19
C ILE A 213 -4.72 6.78 5.71
N VAL A 214 -3.89 5.89 5.14
CA VAL A 214 -3.80 4.49 5.62
C VAL A 214 -3.18 4.41 7.02
N ARG A 215 -2.22 5.27 7.37
CA ARG A 215 -1.72 5.39 8.77
C ARG A 215 -2.83 5.82 9.72
N GLU A 216 -3.60 6.83 9.34
CA GLU A 216 -4.75 7.28 10.13
C GLU A 216 -5.80 6.17 10.26
N MET A 217 -5.99 5.33 9.23
CA MET A 217 -6.89 4.17 9.29
C MET A 217 -6.39 3.16 10.32
N ALA A 218 -5.11 2.79 10.28
CA ALA A 218 -4.51 1.89 11.26
C ALA A 218 -4.63 2.44 12.69
N ALA A 219 -4.39 3.73 12.89
CA ALA A 219 -4.55 4.40 14.19
C ALA A 219 -6.00 4.31 14.70
N VAL A 220 -6.99 4.57 13.83
CA VAL A 220 -8.42 4.45 14.17
C VAL A 220 -8.79 3.01 14.53
N LEU A 221 -8.30 2.03 13.78
CA LEU A 221 -8.55 0.60 14.06
C LEU A 221 -7.97 0.20 15.42
N ASN A 222 -6.79 0.68 15.76
CA ASN A 222 -6.15 0.41 17.06
C ASN A 222 -6.82 1.15 18.22
N TYR A 223 -7.35 2.34 17.99
CA TYR A 223 -8.03 3.12 19.03
C TYR A 223 -9.41 2.55 19.40
N LYS A 224 -10.12 1.96 18.44
CA LYS A 224 -11.51 1.52 18.60
C LYS A 224 -11.63 0.02 18.76
N ARG A 225 -12.05 -0.41 19.95
CA ARG A 225 -12.24 -1.83 20.31
C ARG A 225 -13.20 -2.59 19.40
N GLU A 226 -14.20 -1.91 18.81
CA GLU A 226 -15.22 -2.53 17.96
C GLU A 226 -14.65 -3.18 16.68
N PHE A 227 -13.46 -2.78 16.23
CA PHE A 227 -12.86 -3.36 15.01
C PHE A 227 -12.01 -4.59 15.27
N GLY A 228 -11.75 -4.91 16.53
CA GLY A 228 -10.87 -6.00 16.93
C GLY A 228 -9.40 -5.76 16.54
N PRO A 229 -8.48 -6.55 17.11
CA PRO A 229 -7.07 -6.47 16.79
C PRO A 229 -6.74 -7.17 15.46
N MET A 230 -5.55 -6.90 14.92
CA MET A 230 -5.05 -7.58 13.73
C MET A 230 -4.68 -9.03 14.09
N PRO A 231 -5.13 -10.05 13.34
CA PRO A 231 -4.74 -11.44 13.57
C PRO A 231 -3.23 -11.64 13.38
N VAL A 232 -2.61 -12.50 14.20
CA VAL A 232 -1.25 -13.01 13.96
C VAL A 232 -1.26 -14.53 13.76
N ARG A 233 -0.16 -15.06 13.21
CA ARG A 233 -0.08 -16.44 12.72
C ARG A 233 -0.43 -17.49 13.77
N ASP A 234 0.01 -17.30 15.01
CA ASP A 234 -0.06 -18.32 16.06
C ASP A 234 -1.34 -18.20 16.91
N GLY A 235 -2.42 -17.66 16.33
CA GLY A 235 -3.72 -17.52 16.99
C GLY A 235 -3.83 -16.37 17.98
N GLY A 236 -2.79 -15.55 18.10
CA GLY A 236 -2.80 -14.31 18.88
C GLY A 236 -3.32 -13.11 18.10
N SER A 237 -3.07 -11.92 18.66
CA SER A 237 -3.44 -10.66 18.03
C SER A 237 -2.40 -9.56 18.23
N SER A 238 -2.29 -8.63 17.28
CA SER A 238 -1.41 -7.46 17.35
C SER A 238 -2.17 -6.18 17.00
N SER A 239 -1.50 -5.04 17.19
CA SER A 239 -1.97 -3.77 16.62
C SER A 239 -2.01 -3.85 15.09
N TRP A 240 -2.99 -3.20 14.48
CA TRP A 240 -3.07 -2.94 13.05
C TRP A 240 -1.87 -2.10 12.60
N THR A 241 -1.18 -2.60 11.58
CA THR A 241 -0.08 -1.90 10.90
C THR A 241 -0.57 -1.31 9.58
N VAL A 242 0.16 -0.34 9.00
CA VAL A 242 -0.11 0.14 7.63
C VAL A 242 -0.13 -1.01 6.64
N ARG A 243 0.81 -1.96 6.79
CA ARG A 243 0.87 -3.16 5.94
C ARG A 243 -0.38 -4.03 6.09
N GLY A 244 -0.88 -4.22 7.31
CA GLY A 244 -2.11 -4.98 7.57
C GLY A 244 -3.35 -4.34 6.94
N VAL A 245 -3.49 -3.02 7.09
CA VAL A 245 -4.59 -2.26 6.46
C VAL A 245 -4.47 -2.30 4.94
N GLU A 246 -3.26 -2.16 4.39
CA GLU A 246 -3.02 -2.30 2.96
C GLU A 246 -3.50 -3.64 2.42
N MET A 247 -3.15 -4.74 3.09
CA MET A 247 -3.53 -6.09 2.67
C MET A 247 -5.06 -6.22 2.55
N VAL A 248 -5.81 -5.61 3.46
CA VAL A 248 -7.27 -5.53 3.35
C VAL A 248 -7.70 -4.73 2.13
N LEU A 249 -7.21 -3.48 2.01
CA LEU A 249 -7.57 -2.59 0.89
C LEU A 249 -7.23 -3.20 -0.48
N PHE A 250 -6.14 -3.93 -0.55
CA PHE A 250 -5.69 -4.65 -1.73
C PHE A 250 -6.71 -5.71 -2.19
N MET A 251 -7.32 -6.43 -1.25
CA MET A 251 -8.34 -7.43 -1.59
C MET A 251 -9.67 -6.80 -1.96
N ASP A 252 -10.04 -5.69 -1.32
CA ASP A 252 -11.28 -4.97 -1.64
C ASP A 252 -11.24 -4.26 -3.00
N GLY A 253 -10.04 -4.03 -3.53
CA GLY A 253 -9.80 -3.41 -4.84
C GLY A 253 -10.00 -4.35 -6.04
N TYR A 254 -10.48 -5.57 -5.83
CA TYR A 254 -10.78 -6.56 -6.88
C TYR A 254 -12.15 -6.37 -7.53
#